data_AF-A0A936V7P7-F1
#
_entry.id   AF-A0A936V7P7-F1
#
_cell.length_a   1.000
_cell.length_b   1.000
_cell.length_c   1.000
_cell.angle_alpha   90.00
_cell.angle_beta   90.00
_cell.angle_gamma   90.00
#
_symmetry.space_group_name_H-M   'P 1'
#
loop_
_entity.id
_entity.type
_entity.pdbx_description
1 polymer ?
#
loop_
_entity_poly.entity_id
_entity_poly.type
_entity_poly.pdbx_seq_one_letter_code
_entity_poly.pdbx_strand_id
1 'polypeptide(L)'
;MPRARPLMLRPITLRRFMRNYLSTMLFLALGWFICFELSAFHRDTLRASVNFRLLDWTWTLVARDLFTGLLISFGTALIPYYLLHPWLNAKAWVFTRGVWLGLRRRPATRLSAKKMKRYGLRTEDKPRLTAYTKQAGLMLLLKFFFAPLMINWCLAHIGDMLHNTRLVWNDLQAGYAARALFDHALFWALFQLILFVDTLLFTLGYLIEIPKLRNRIISVEPTFLGWFVCLACYPPFNGHTGAFLEW
;
A
#
# COMPACT_ATOMS: atom_id res chain seq x y z
N MET A 1 17.44 31.76 -22.13
CA MET A 1 17.26 31.36 -20.71
C MET A 1 15.81 31.59 -20.31
N PRO A 2 15.03 30.54 -19.97
CA PRO A 2 13.64 30.71 -19.53
C PRO A 2 13.62 31.29 -18.10
N ARG A 3 12.94 32.43 -17.92
CA ARG A 3 12.75 33.08 -16.61
C ARG A 3 11.99 32.12 -15.67
N ALA A 4 12.63 31.73 -14.57
CA ALA A 4 11.98 31.04 -13.48
C ALA A 4 10.84 31.92 -12.95
N ARG A 5 9.59 31.47 -13.06
CA ARG A 5 8.44 32.18 -12.48
C ARG A 5 8.64 32.22 -10.96
N PRO A 6 8.45 33.37 -10.30
CA PRO A 6 8.51 33.43 -8.85
C PRO A 6 7.48 32.47 -8.27
N LEU A 7 7.92 31.59 -7.38
CA LEU A 7 7.06 30.73 -6.57
C LEU A 7 6.16 31.66 -5.74
N MET A 8 4.93 31.90 -6.21
CA MET A 8 3.89 32.47 -5.37
C MET A 8 3.65 31.49 -4.22
N LEU A 9 4.28 31.76 -3.08
CA LEU A 9 4.01 31.12 -1.81
C LEU A 9 2.59 31.52 -1.41
N ARG A 10 1.60 30.76 -1.86
CA ARG A 10 0.24 30.89 -1.33
C ARG A 10 0.30 30.61 0.18
N PRO A 11 -0.35 31.43 1.01
CA PRO A 11 -0.33 31.23 2.45
C PRO A 11 -0.84 29.82 2.78
N ILE A 12 -0.09 29.13 3.63
CA ILE A 12 -0.50 27.83 4.17
C ILE A 12 -1.73 28.10 5.03
N THR A 13 -2.90 27.72 4.53
CA THR A 13 -4.10 27.76 5.36
C THR A 13 -4.06 26.56 6.29
N LEU A 14 -4.05 26.80 7.61
CA LEU A 14 -4.13 25.75 8.64
C LEU A 14 -5.22 24.72 8.31
N ARG A 15 -6.38 25.21 7.84
CA ARG A 15 -7.49 24.38 7.38
C ARG A 15 -7.09 23.36 6.29
N ARG A 16 -6.26 23.75 5.32
CA ARG A 16 -5.84 22.86 4.24
C ARG A 16 -4.82 21.83 4.72
N PHE A 17 -3.87 22.24 5.54
CA PHE A 17 -2.92 21.34 6.20
C PHE A 17 -3.69 20.28 7.00
N MET A 18 -4.54 20.70 7.93
CA MET A 18 -5.32 19.81 8.80
C MET A 18 -6.17 18.83 7.98
N ARG A 19 -6.82 19.31 6.92
CA ARG A 19 -7.63 18.45 6.05
C ARG A 19 -6.81 17.37 5.35
N ASN A 20 -5.65 17.73 4.80
CA ASN A 20 -4.78 16.76 4.12
C ASN A 20 -4.21 15.75 5.13
N TYR A 21 -3.62 16.25 6.20
CA TYR A 21 -2.98 15.45 7.24
C TYR A 21 -3.97 14.49 7.89
N LEU A 22 -5.09 14.99 8.42
CA LEU A 22 -6.10 14.17 9.09
C LEU A 22 -6.73 13.16 8.13
N SER A 23 -6.95 13.51 6.86
CA SER A 23 -7.51 12.53 5.91
C SER A 23 -6.59 11.34 5.67
N THR A 24 -5.27 11.57 5.61
CA THR A 24 -4.29 10.49 5.45
C THR A 24 -4.15 9.69 6.74
N MET A 25 -4.05 10.36 7.89
CA MET A 25 -3.97 9.68 9.20
C MET A 25 -5.20 8.85 9.50
N LEU A 26 -6.40 9.38 9.26
CA LEU A 26 -7.64 8.64 9.46
C LEU A 26 -7.70 7.40 8.57
N PHE A 27 -7.30 7.52 7.30
CA PHE A 27 -7.26 6.38 6.39
C PHE A 27 -6.31 5.29 6.88
N LEU A 28 -5.10 5.66 7.30
CA LEU A 28 -4.11 4.70 7.78
C LEU A 28 -4.49 4.08 9.13
N ALA A 29 -5.03 4.88 10.06
CA ALA A 29 -5.52 4.40 11.35
C ALA A 29 -6.71 3.44 11.18
N LEU A 30 -7.64 3.75 10.27
CA LEU A 30 -8.73 2.84 9.91
C LEU A 30 -8.19 1.56 9.29
N GLY A 31 -7.20 1.67 8.39
CA GLY A 31 -6.52 0.53 7.81
C GLY A 31 -5.91 -0.39 8.84
N TRP A 32 -5.14 0.19 9.77
CA TRP A 32 -4.54 -0.50 10.91
C TRP A 32 -5.61 -1.18 11.78
N PHE A 33 -6.67 -0.45 12.15
CA PHE A 33 -7.76 -0.99 12.96
C PHE A 33 -8.46 -2.17 12.28
N ILE A 34 -8.72 -2.08 10.98
CA ILE A 34 -9.34 -3.19 10.24
C ILE A 34 -8.41 -4.40 10.21
N CYS A 35 -7.12 -4.20 9.94
CA CYS A 35 -6.16 -5.30 9.81
C CYS A 35 -5.86 -5.99 11.15
N PHE A 36 -5.76 -5.24 12.25
CA PHE A 36 -5.27 -5.77 13.52
C PHE A 36 -6.32 -5.96 14.60
N GLU A 37 -7.50 -5.34 14.48
CA GLU A 37 -8.57 -5.44 15.49
C GLU A 37 -9.84 -6.09 14.92
N LEU A 38 -10.34 -5.61 13.78
CA LEU A 38 -11.65 -5.99 13.26
C LEU A 38 -11.64 -7.31 12.49
N SER A 39 -10.69 -7.50 11.58
CA SER A 39 -10.68 -8.63 10.65
C SER A 39 -9.91 -9.82 11.22
N ALA A 40 -10.62 -10.90 11.57
CA ALA A 40 -10.01 -12.14 12.02
C ALA A 40 -8.99 -12.68 11.01
N PHE A 41 -9.36 -12.70 9.72
CA PHE A 41 -8.47 -13.13 8.64
C PHE A 41 -7.14 -12.37 8.63
N HIS A 42 -7.16 -11.04 8.73
CA HIS A 42 -5.93 -10.25 8.72
C HIS A 42 -5.11 -10.51 9.99
N ARG A 43 -5.74 -10.67 11.15
CA ARG A 43 -5.04 -11.06 12.39
C ARG A 43 -4.40 -12.45 12.30
N ASP A 44 -4.94 -13.35 11.50
CA ASP A 44 -4.40 -14.69 11.29
C ASP A 44 -3.25 -14.69 10.27
N THR A 45 -3.39 -13.88 9.23
CA THR A 45 -2.41 -13.77 8.14
C THR A 45 -1.20 -12.90 8.53
N LEU A 46 -1.44 -11.80 9.25
CA LEU A 46 -0.42 -10.80 9.61
C LEU A 46 0.28 -11.13 10.94
N ARG A 47 0.73 -12.37 11.08
CA ARG A 47 1.39 -12.90 12.30
C ARG A 47 2.90 -13.08 12.17
N ALA A 48 3.51 -12.62 11.08
CA ALA A 48 4.95 -12.74 10.92
C ALA A 48 5.67 -12.06 12.09
N SER A 49 6.71 -12.73 12.57
CA SER A 49 7.59 -12.19 13.61
C SER A 49 9.02 -12.64 13.36
N VAL A 50 9.96 -11.80 13.75
CA VAL A 50 11.40 -12.08 13.64
C VAL A 50 12.04 -11.98 15.00
N ASN A 51 12.77 -13.03 15.37
CA ASN A 51 13.52 -13.09 16.62
C ASN A 51 14.99 -12.72 16.37
N PHE A 52 15.36 -11.52 16.83
CA PHE A 52 16.74 -11.08 16.86
C PHE A 52 17.37 -11.56 18.16
N ARG A 53 18.53 -12.20 18.03
CA ARG A 53 19.39 -12.58 19.15
C ARG A 53 20.75 -11.99 18.89
N LEU A 54 21.14 -11.00 19.68
CA LEU A 54 22.44 -10.37 19.63
C LEU A 54 23.04 -10.43 21.03
N LEU A 55 24.13 -11.19 21.18
CA LEU A 55 24.72 -11.52 22.48
C LEU A 55 23.66 -12.18 23.39
N ASP A 56 23.39 -11.58 24.55
CA ASP A 56 22.39 -12.02 25.53
C ASP A 56 21.04 -11.32 25.38
N TRP A 57 20.91 -10.39 24.45
CA TRP A 57 19.65 -9.68 24.23
C TRP A 57 18.82 -10.36 23.14
N THR A 58 17.63 -10.82 23.52
CA THR A 58 16.60 -11.31 22.60
C THR A 58 15.49 -10.28 22.44
N TRP A 59 15.20 -9.90 21.21
CA TRP A 59 14.07 -9.05 20.89
C TRP A 59 13.25 -9.65 19.74
N THR A 60 11.94 -9.66 19.91
CA THR A 60 10.99 -10.15 18.90
C THR A 60 10.30 -8.95 18.27
N LEU A 61 10.46 -8.81 16.95
CA LEU A 61 9.73 -7.83 16.16
C LEU A 61 8.50 -8.52 15.57
N VAL A 62 7.32 -8.20 16.09
CA VAL A 62 6.04 -8.68 15.56
C VAL A 62 5.52 -7.73 14.49
N ALA A 63 4.83 -8.26 13.47
CA ALA A 63 4.22 -7.45 12.42
C ALA A 63 3.39 -6.29 12.99
N ARG A 64 2.52 -6.53 13.98
CA ARG A 64 1.71 -5.47 14.60
C ARG A 64 2.55 -4.28 15.10
N ASP A 65 3.67 -4.55 15.76
CA ASP A 65 4.54 -3.52 16.32
C ASP A 65 5.28 -2.76 15.21
N LEU A 66 5.77 -3.49 14.19
CA LEU A 66 6.38 -2.87 13.02
C LEU A 66 5.40 -1.93 12.31
N PHE A 67 4.16 -2.35 12.08
CA PHE A 67 3.15 -1.52 11.45
C PHE A 67 2.82 -0.27 12.26
N THR A 68 2.75 -0.42 13.59
CA THR A 68 2.52 0.70 14.50
C THR A 68 3.67 1.70 14.43
N GLY A 69 4.92 1.22 14.45
CA GLY A 69 6.11 2.07 14.27
C GLY A 69 6.16 2.75 12.90
N LEU A 70 5.81 2.03 11.83
CA LEU A 70 5.71 2.61 10.48
C LEU A 70 4.61 3.67 10.39
N LEU A 71 3.47 3.45 11.02
CA LEU A 71 2.36 4.41 11.07
C LEU A 71 2.78 5.70 11.77
N ILE A 72 3.42 5.59 12.93
CA ILE A 72 3.90 6.74 13.72
C ILE A 72 4.98 7.51 12.96
N SER A 73 5.98 6.79 12.41
CA SER A 73 7.06 7.42 11.65
C SER A 73 6.55 8.12 10.38
N PHE A 74 5.64 7.48 9.64
CA PHE A 74 5.00 8.07 8.47
C PHE A 74 4.13 9.28 8.83
N GLY A 75 3.34 9.19 9.91
CA GLY A 75 2.56 10.31 10.43
C GLY A 75 3.44 11.51 10.77
N THR A 76 4.55 11.27 11.46
CA THR A 76 5.52 12.30 11.82
C THR A 76 6.17 12.92 10.58
N ALA A 77 6.58 12.11 9.61
CA ALA A 77 7.19 12.57 8.36
C ALA A 77 6.21 13.38 7.47
N LEU A 78 4.91 13.14 7.59
CA LEU A 78 3.90 13.87 6.81
C LEU A 78 3.72 15.33 7.26
N ILE A 79 4.08 15.66 8.50
CA ILE A 79 3.99 17.04 9.01
C ILE A 79 4.86 17.99 8.18
N PRO A 80 6.20 17.82 8.11
CA PRO A 80 7.04 18.69 7.29
C PRO A 80 6.70 18.57 5.80
N TYR A 81 6.29 17.39 5.32
CA TYR A 81 5.89 17.20 3.93
C TYR A 81 4.72 18.10 3.51
N TYR A 82 3.63 18.15 4.28
CA TYR A 82 2.48 19.00 3.95
C TYR A 82 2.72 20.48 4.22
N LEU A 83 3.62 20.82 5.14
CA LEU A 83 4.07 22.20 5.34
C LEU A 83 4.89 22.72 4.14
N LEU A 84 5.79 21.89 3.59
CA LEU A 84 6.62 22.24 2.43
C LEU A 84 5.85 22.18 1.11
N HIS A 85 4.79 21.36 1.01
CA HIS A 85 4.01 21.17 -0.21
C HIS A 85 2.50 21.44 -0.01
N PRO A 86 2.12 22.66 0.40
CA PRO A 86 0.73 22.99 0.73
C PRO A 86 -0.22 22.95 -0.47
N TRP A 87 0.31 22.94 -1.71
CA TRP A 87 -0.50 22.84 -2.93
C TRP A 87 -0.95 21.41 -3.25
N LEU A 88 -0.35 20.39 -2.63
CA LEU A 88 -0.75 19.00 -2.83
C LEU A 88 -2.05 18.71 -2.07
N ASN A 89 -2.83 17.77 -2.57
CA ASN A 89 -4.01 17.26 -1.87
C ASN A 89 -3.77 15.80 -1.53
N ALA A 90 -4.09 15.41 -0.30
CA ALA A 90 -4.03 14.03 0.12
C ALA A 90 -4.92 13.15 -0.77
N LYS A 91 -4.41 11.97 -1.15
CA LYS A 91 -5.14 11.02 -2.00
C LYS A 91 -6.42 10.55 -1.32
N ALA A 92 -6.37 10.30 -0.02
CA ALA A 92 -7.53 10.03 0.83
C ALA A 92 -8.60 11.11 0.70
N TRP A 93 -8.24 12.39 0.85
CA TRP A 93 -9.16 13.51 0.67
C TRP A 93 -9.74 13.62 -0.75
N VAL A 94 -8.92 13.41 -1.78
CA VAL A 94 -9.35 13.44 -3.18
C VAL A 94 -10.39 12.36 -3.45
N PHE A 95 -10.12 11.15 -2.95
CA PHE A 95 -11.00 10.01 -3.10
C PHE A 95 -12.34 10.23 -2.38
N THR A 96 -12.31 10.56 -1.09
CA THR A 96 -13.53 10.79 -0.29
C THR A 96 -14.39 11.92 -0.86
N ARG A 97 -13.78 13.05 -1.26
CA ARG A 97 -14.50 14.14 -1.91
C ARG A 97 -15.12 13.70 -3.23
N GLY A 98 -14.39 12.93 -4.04
CA GLY A 98 -14.87 12.48 -5.35
C GLY A 98 -16.04 11.49 -5.23
N VAL A 99 -15.97 10.55 -4.29
CA VAL A 99 -17.06 9.63 -3.96
C VAL A 99 -18.27 10.40 -3.41
N TRP A 100 -18.05 11.29 -2.44
CA TRP A 100 -19.10 12.11 -1.85
C TRP A 100 -19.84 12.95 -2.90
N LEU A 101 -19.12 13.62 -3.80
CA LEU A 101 -19.72 14.39 -4.89
C LEU A 101 -20.42 13.51 -5.92
N GLY A 102 -19.90 12.30 -6.18
CA GLY A 102 -20.55 11.31 -7.04
C GLY A 102 -21.88 10.83 -6.47
N LEU A 103 -21.95 10.57 -5.16
CA LEU A 103 -23.16 10.14 -4.45
C LEU A 103 -24.17 11.27 -4.23
N ARG A 104 -23.69 12.48 -3.90
CA ARG A 104 -24.54 13.62 -3.54
C ARG A 104 -25.05 14.42 -4.75
N ARG A 105 -24.47 14.25 -5.93
CA ARG A 105 -25.08 14.75 -7.18
C ARG A 105 -26.34 13.93 -7.42
N ARG A 106 -27.48 14.44 -6.91
CA ARG A 106 -28.82 14.01 -7.32
C ARG A 106 -28.79 13.91 -8.86
N PRO A 107 -29.30 12.83 -9.47
CA PRO A 107 -29.47 12.80 -10.92
C PRO A 107 -30.19 14.10 -11.25
N ALA A 108 -29.54 14.97 -12.03
CA ALA A 108 -30.08 16.28 -12.36
C ALA A 108 -31.53 16.04 -12.75
N THR A 109 -32.43 16.61 -11.96
CA THR A 109 -33.87 16.61 -12.13
C THR A 109 -34.16 16.51 -13.61
N ARG A 110 -34.87 15.45 -14.03
CA ARG A 110 -35.39 15.23 -15.38
C ARG A 110 -35.57 16.57 -16.08
N LEU A 111 -34.53 17.05 -16.76
CA LEU A 111 -34.67 18.17 -17.66
C LEU A 111 -35.55 17.55 -18.73
N SER A 112 -36.83 17.94 -18.69
CA SER A 112 -37.89 17.39 -19.54
C SER A 112 -37.28 17.06 -20.89
N ALA A 113 -37.35 15.80 -21.31
CA ALA A 113 -36.67 15.32 -22.52
C ALA A 113 -36.94 16.23 -23.74
N LYS A 114 -38.06 16.98 -23.71
CA LYS A 114 -38.40 18.07 -24.63
C LYS A 114 -37.38 19.24 -24.66
N LYS A 115 -36.86 19.72 -23.53
CA LYS A 115 -35.81 20.77 -23.48
C LYS A 115 -34.46 20.24 -23.94
N MET A 116 -34.06 19.01 -23.58
CA MET A 116 -32.77 18.44 -24.03
C MET A 116 -32.70 18.27 -25.55
N LYS A 117 -33.80 17.80 -26.18
CA LYS A 117 -33.90 17.68 -27.64
C LYS A 117 -33.86 19.05 -28.35
N ARG A 118 -34.44 20.08 -27.73
CA ARG A 118 -34.50 21.44 -28.30
C ARG A 118 -33.15 22.18 -28.28
N TYR A 119 -32.22 21.79 -27.41
CA TYR A 119 -30.88 22.41 -27.29
C TYR A 119 -29.73 21.51 -27.76
N GLY A 120 -29.99 20.33 -28.33
CA GLY A 120 -28.94 19.43 -28.81
C GLY A 120 -27.98 18.93 -27.72
N LEU A 121 -28.39 18.98 -26.45
CA LEU A 121 -27.54 18.60 -25.32
C LEU A 121 -27.52 17.07 -25.21
N ARG A 122 -26.38 16.49 -25.61
CA ARG A 122 -26.08 15.06 -25.60
C ARG A 122 -26.05 14.55 -24.14
N THR A 123 -26.84 13.51 -23.84
CA THR A 123 -26.93 12.82 -22.54
C THR A 123 -25.69 11.95 -22.24
N GLU A 124 -24.49 12.53 -22.24
CA GLU A 124 -23.24 11.79 -21.93
C GLU A 124 -22.79 11.93 -20.46
N ASP A 125 -23.43 12.79 -19.67
CA ASP A 125 -23.00 13.05 -18.30
C ASP A 125 -23.61 12.05 -17.30
N LYS A 126 -23.31 10.75 -17.48
CA LYS A 126 -23.30 9.85 -16.32
C LYS A 126 -22.29 10.42 -15.31
N PRO A 127 -22.58 10.44 -14.00
CA PRO A 127 -21.64 10.91 -12.99
C PRO A 127 -20.44 9.96 -12.94
N ARG A 128 -19.44 10.21 -13.79
CA ARG A 128 -18.21 9.42 -13.86
C ARG A 128 -17.23 10.00 -12.87
N LEU A 129 -16.79 9.18 -11.91
CA LEU A 129 -15.60 9.46 -11.10
C LEU A 129 -14.47 9.91 -12.04
N THR A 130 -13.86 11.06 -11.75
CA THR A 130 -12.75 11.57 -12.55
C THR A 130 -11.60 10.55 -12.56
N ALA A 131 -10.82 10.49 -13.64
CA ALA A 131 -9.67 9.58 -13.75
C ALA A 131 -8.71 9.73 -12.54
N TYR A 132 -8.53 10.97 -12.07
CA TYR A 132 -7.75 11.28 -10.88
C TYR A 132 -8.33 10.68 -9.60
N THR A 133 -9.66 10.73 -9.40
CA THR A 133 -10.32 10.09 -8.26
C THR A 133 -10.19 8.58 -8.31
N LYS A 134 -10.36 7.97 -9.49
CA LYS A 134 -10.17 6.52 -9.67
C LYS A 134 -8.76 6.10 -9.31
N GLN A 135 -7.75 6.79 -9.85
CA GLN A 135 -6.35 6.52 -9.53
C GLN A 135 -6.06 6.69 -8.02
N ALA A 136 -6.61 7.72 -7.39
CA ALA A 136 -6.49 7.89 -5.94
C ALA A 136 -7.12 6.71 -5.18
N GLY A 137 -8.28 6.22 -5.62
CA GLY A 137 -8.92 5.03 -5.04
C GLY A 137 -8.07 3.77 -5.19
N LEU A 138 -7.55 3.49 -6.38
CA LEU A 138 -6.68 2.33 -6.63
C LEU A 138 -5.41 2.37 -5.78
N MET A 139 -4.81 3.56 -5.62
CA MET A 139 -3.64 3.76 -4.77
C MET A 139 -3.94 3.54 -3.28
N LEU A 140 -5.11 3.98 -2.81
CA LEU A 140 -5.56 3.72 -1.44
C LEU A 140 -5.83 2.23 -1.23
N LEU A 141 -6.51 1.58 -2.19
CA LEU A 141 -6.75 0.13 -2.17
C LEU A 141 -5.43 -0.64 -2.11
N LEU A 142 -4.43 -0.22 -2.90
CA LEU A 142 -3.11 -0.81 -2.87
C LEU A 142 -2.44 -0.70 -1.49
N LYS A 143 -2.46 0.49 -0.89
CA LYS A 143 -1.88 0.72 0.45
C LYS A 143 -2.65 0.04 1.57
N PHE A 144 -3.96 -0.17 1.40
CA PHE A 144 -4.79 -0.84 2.38
C PHE A 144 -4.68 -2.37 2.31
N PHE A 145 -4.59 -2.94 1.11
CA PHE A 145 -4.62 -4.39 0.91
C PHE A 145 -3.23 -4.99 0.71
N PHE A 146 -2.46 -4.46 -0.25
CA PHE A 146 -1.17 -5.04 -0.63
C PHE A 146 -0.05 -4.64 0.31
N ALA A 147 0.02 -3.38 0.75
CA ALA A 147 1.12 -2.95 1.60
C ALA A 147 1.20 -3.76 2.91
N PRO A 148 0.08 -4.10 3.59
CA PRO A 148 0.17 -4.96 4.76
C PRO A 148 0.71 -6.36 4.48
N LEU A 149 0.22 -7.00 3.42
CA LEU A 149 0.70 -8.33 3.01
C LEU A 149 2.21 -8.30 2.71
N MET A 150 2.67 -7.28 1.98
CA MET A 150 4.09 -7.14 1.63
C MET A 150 4.99 -6.92 2.84
N ILE A 151 4.58 -6.08 3.81
CA ILE A 151 5.33 -5.87 5.06
C ILE A 151 5.42 -7.18 5.85
N ASN A 152 4.33 -7.94 5.92
CA ASN A 152 4.29 -9.23 6.61
C ASN A 152 5.19 -10.28 5.94
N TRP A 153 5.16 -10.39 4.61
CA TRP A 153 6.04 -11.29 3.87
C TRP A 153 7.50 -10.87 3.98
N CYS A 154 7.80 -9.57 3.91
CA CYS A 154 9.13 -9.03 4.13
C CYS A 154 9.68 -9.46 5.50
N LEU A 155 8.88 -9.36 6.56
CA LEU A 155 9.25 -9.88 7.89
C LEU A 155 9.46 -11.41 7.88
N ALA A 156 8.57 -12.17 7.26
CA ALA A 156 8.69 -13.62 7.19
C ALA A 156 9.99 -14.05 6.47
N HIS A 157 10.28 -13.46 5.31
CA HIS A 157 11.50 -13.75 4.55
C HIS A 157 12.78 -13.38 5.32
N ILE A 158 12.79 -12.27 6.08
CA ILE A 158 13.91 -11.95 6.98
C ILE A 158 14.07 -13.06 8.04
N GLY A 159 12.97 -13.50 8.65
CA GLY A 159 12.98 -14.55 9.66
C GLY A 159 13.57 -15.87 9.11
N ASP A 160 13.06 -16.32 7.98
CA ASP A 160 13.51 -17.55 7.31
C ASP A 160 14.96 -17.43 6.84
N MET A 161 15.35 -16.29 6.27
CA MET A 161 16.73 -16.03 5.86
C MET A 161 17.69 -16.09 7.06
N LEU A 162 17.34 -15.46 8.19
CA LEU A 162 18.16 -15.49 9.41
C LEU A 162 18.26 -16.91 9.98
N HIS A 163 17.16 -17.67 9.95
CA HIS A 163 17.16 -19.07 10.37
C HIS A 163 18.09 -19.92 9.50
N ASN A 164 17.92 -19.87 8.18
CA ASN A 164 18.74 -20.64 7.24
C ASN A 164 20.22 -20.21 7.26
N THR A 165 20.52 -18.93 7.47
CA THR A 165 21.91 -18.46 7.63
C THR A 165 22.57 -19.04 8.89
N ARG A 166 21.81 -19.18 9.98
CA ARG A 166 22.32 -19.85 11.19
C ARG A 166 22.56 -21.34 10.95
N LEU A 167 21.70 -22.01 10.18
CA LEU A 167 21.90 -23.40 9.77
C LEU A 167 23.17 -23.55 8.93
N VAL A 168 23.38 -22.70 7.93
CA VAL A 168 24.62 -22.68 7.13
C VAL A 168 25.85 -22.56 8.02
N TRP A 169 25.81 -21.66 9.01
CA TRP A 169 26.91 -21.49 9.96
C TRP A 169 27.19 -22.76 10.77
N ASN A 170 26.15 -23.39 11.31
CA ASN A 170 26.28 -24.61 12.10
C ASN A 170 26.80 -25.79 11.26
N ASP A 171 26.30 -25.95 10.04
CA ASP A 171 26.70 -27.02 9.12
C ASP A 171 28.16 -26.86 8.66
N LEU A 172 28.61 -25.61 8.45
CA LEU A 172 30.01 -25.30 8.17
C LEU A 172 30.90 -25.70 9.36
N GLN A 173 30.50 -25.37 10.59
CA GLN A 173 31.24 -25.77 11.80
C GLN A 173 31.27 -27.29 12.00
N ALA A 174 30.18 -27.97 11.64
CA ALA A 174 30.08 -29.43 11.70
C ALA A 174 30.82 -30.15 10.55
N GLY A 175 31.42 -29.42 9.60
CA GLY A 175 32.24 -29.99 8.53
C GLY A 175 31.43 -30.65 7.41
N TYR A 176 30.20 -30.21 7.15
CA TYR A 176 29.37 -30.75 6.07
C TYR A 176 30.07 -30.58 4.72
N ALA A 177 29.96 -31.61 3.86
CA ALA A 177 30.42 -31.51 2.49
C ALA A 177 29.61 -30.44 1.72
N ALA A 178 30.24 -29.77 0.75
CA ALA A 178 29.67 -28.62 0.05
C ALA A 178 28.28 -28.89 -0.56
N ARG A 179 28.06 -30.10 -1.10
CA ARG A 179 26.76 -30.49 -1.66
C ARG A 179 25.68 -30.62 -0.60
N ALA A 180 26.00 -31.23 0.55
CA ALA A 180 25.07 -31.38 1.66
C ALA A 180 24.71 -30.02 2.28
N LEU A 181 25.70 -29.14 2.43
CA LEU A 181 25.50 -27.75 2.87
C LEU A 181 24.54 -26.99 1.93
N PHE A 182 24.73 -27.16 0.61
CA PHE A 182 23.89 -26.54 -0.41
C PHE A 182 22.44 -26.97 -0.30
N ASP A 183 22.18 -28.28 -0.32
CA ASP A 183 20.84 -28.86 -0.33
C ASP A 183 20.08 -28.61 0.98
N HIS A 184 20.79 -28.58 2.11
CA HIS A 184 20.18 -28.43 3.43
C HIS A 184 19.84 -26.97 3.77
N ALA A 185 20.78 -26.04 3.61
CA ALA A 185 20.65 -24.71 4.19
C ALA A 185 20.99 -23.56 3.23
N LEU A 186 22.06 -23.68 2.44
CA LEU A 186 22.55 -22.55 1.64
C LEU A 186 21.61 -22.20 0.48
N PHE A 187 21.00 -23.19 -0.19
CA PHE A 187 19.99 -22.93 -1.21
C PHE A 187 18.82 -22.10 -0.65
N TRP A 188 18.26 -22.52 0.49
CA TRP A 188 17.13 -21.85 1.12
C TRP A 188 17.49 -20.45 1.63
N ALA A 189 18.69 -20.26 2.19
CA ALA A 189 19.17 -18.94 2.60
C ALA A 189 19.23 -17.96 1.41
N LEU A 190 19.79 -18.39 0.28
CA LEU A 190 19.90 -17.56 -0.92
C LEU A 190 18.53 -17.31 -1.58
N PHE A 191 17.67 -18.34 -1.64
CA PHE A 191 16.32 -18.19 -2.17
C PHE A 191 15.49 -17.19 -1.36
N GLN A 192 15.54 -17.29 -0.02
CA GLN A 192 14.87 -16.34 0.87
C GLN A 192 15.44 -14.92 0.77
N LEU A 193 16.75 -14.76 0.53
CA LEU A 193 17.35 -13.46 0.24
C LEU A 193 16.76 -12.83 -1.04
N ILE A 194 16.58 -13.61 -2.11
CA ILE A 194 15.98 -13.12 -3.36
C ILE A 194 14.54 -12.66 -3.10
N LEU A 195 13.73 -13.48 -2.42
CA LEU A 195 12.35 -13.14 -2.07
C LEU A 195 12.26 -11.92 -1.15
N PHE A 196 13.16 -11.81 -0.18
CA PHE A 196 13.25 -10.64 0.69
C PHE A 196 13.54 -9.37 -0.12
N VAL A 197 14.53 -9.39 -1.02
CA VAL A 197 14.86 -8.22 -1.85
C VAL A 197 13.69 -7.83 -2.73
N ASP A 198 13.04 -8.79 -3.40
CA ASP A 198 11.87 -8.54 -4.24
C ASP A 198 10.73 -7.89 -3.43
N THR A 199 10.32 -8.54 -2.35
CA THR A 199 9.24 -8.06 -1.49
C THR A 199 9.56 -6.72 -0.82
N LEU A 200 10.82 -6.47 -0.45
CA LEU A 200 11.27 -5.18 0.08
C LEU A 200 11.11 -4.06 -0.96
N LEU A 201 11.55 -4.28 -2.20
CA LEU A 201 11.42 -3.29 -3.27
C LEU A 201 9.96 -2.96 -3.56
N PHE A 202 9.08 -3.97 -3.62
CA PHE A 202 7.64 -3.75 -3.76
C PHE A 202 7.05 -3.02 -2.56
N THR A 203 7.43 -3.39 -1.33
CA THR A 203 6.99 -2.72 -0.10
C THR A 203 7.34 -1.24 -0.14
N LEU A 204 8.58 -0.90 -0.47
CA LEU A 204 9.04 0.48 -0.58
C LEU A 204 8.32 1.23 -1.70
N GLY A 205 8.12 0.59 -2.86
CA GLY A 205 7.38 1.16 -3.98
C GLY A 205 5.91 1.47 -3.65
N TYR A 206 5.29 0.68 -2.78
CA TYR A 206 3.91 0.88 -2.35
C TYR A 206 3.76 1.94 -1.25
N LEU A 207 4.74 2.01 -0.33
CA LEU A 207 4.70 2.96 0.78
C LEU A 207 5.13 4.37 0.35
N ILE A 208 6.19 4.48 -0.46
CA ILE A 208 6.91 5.73 -0.69
C ILE A 208 6.66 6.25 -2.12
N GLU A 209 6.02 7.42 -2.19
CA GLU A 209 5.92 8.23 -3.43
C GLU A 209 6.66 9.55 -3.24
N ILE A 210 7.86 9.65 -3.81
CA ILE A 210 8.64 10.89 -3.77
C ILE A 210 8.56 11.57 -5.14
N PRO A 211 7.99 12.79 -5.23
CA PRO A 211 7.90 13.53 -6.49
C PRO A 211 9.25 13.76 -7.17
N LYS A 212 10.33 13.91 -6.40
CA LYS A 212 11.70 14.09 -6.90
C LYS A 212 12.25 12.85 -7.61
N LEU A 213 11.92 11.65 -7.12
CA LEU A 213 12.33 10.38 -7.74
C LEU A 213 11.49 10.02 -8.97
N ARG A 214 10.45 10.81 -9.26
CA ARG A 214 9.44 10.52 -10.30
C ARG A 214 8.80 9.14 -10.15
N ASN A 215 8.90 8.53 -8.96
CA ASN A 215 8.23 7.29 -8.65
C ASN A 215 6.73 7.57 -8.50
N ARG A 216 5.95 7.16 -9.50
CA ARG A 216 4.50 7.25 -9.50
C ARG A 216 3.95 5.85 -9.64
N ILE A 217 3.04 5.50 -8.74
CA ILE A 217 2.30 4.25 -8.85
C ILE A 217 1.30 4.40 -10.03
N ILE A 218 1.57 3.64 -11.08
CA ILE A 218 0.71 3.49 -12.25
C ILE A 218 0.26 2.04 -12.26
N SER A 219 -1.06 1.83 -12.28
CA SER A 219 -1.62 0.49 -12.46
C SER A 219 -1.50 0.13 -13.93
N VAL A 220 -0.89 -1.02 -14.23
CA VAL A 220 -0.76 -1.56 -15.60
C VAL A 220 -2.15 -1.76 -16.22
N GLU A 221 -3.09 -2.25 -15.41
CA GLU A 221 -4.47 -2.51 -15.81
C GLU A 221 -5.46 -1.83 -14.82
N PRO A 222 -5.89 -0.59 -15.08
CA PRO A 222 -6.72 0.18 -14.15
C PRO A 222 -8.21 -0.19 -14.22
N THR A 223 -8.58 -1.26 -14.93
CA THR A 223 -9.96 -1.71 -15.07
C THR A 223 -10.44 -2.41 -13.80
N PHE A 224 -11.75 -2.38 -13.56
CA PHE A 224 -12.34 -3.09 -12.44
C PHE A 224 -12.07 -4.59 -12.53
N LEU A 225 -12.15 -5.16 -13.74
CA LEU A 225 -11.87 -6.58 -13.97
C LEU A 225 -10.42 -6.94 -13.65
N GLY A 226 -9.45 -6.13 -14.11
CA GLY A 226 -8.03 -6.35 -13.80
C GLY A 226 -7.77 -6.34 -12.29
N TRP A 227 -8.35 -5.38 -11.55
CA TRP A 227 -8.24 -5.33 -10.10
C TRP A 227 -8.98 -6.45 -9.38
N PHE A 228 -10.12 -6.89 -9.89
CA PHE A 228 -10.85 -8.03 -9.35
C PHE A 228 -10.03 -9.32 -9.46
N VAL A 229 -9.47 -9.61 -10.64
CA VAL A 229 -8.58 -10.75 -10.85
C VAL A 229 -7.33 -10.63 -9.98
N CYS A 230 -6.75 -9.42 -9.91
CA CYS A 230 -5.60 -9.16 -9.05
C CYS A 230 -5.90 -9.48 -7.58
N LEU A 231 -7.02 -9.00 -7.02
CA LEU A 231 -7.41 -9.33 -5.65
C LEU A 231 -7.70 -10.82 -5.46
N ALA A 232 -8.31 -11.48 -6.45
CA ALA A 232 -8.61 -12.90 -6.43
C ALA A 232 -7.35 -13.78 -6.30
N CYS A 233 -6.19 -13.31 -6.76
CA CYS A 233 -4.92 -14.03 -6.67
C CYS A 233 -4.20 -13.89 -5.31
N TYR A 234 -4.69 -13.05 -4.39
CA TYR A 234 -4.04 -12.83 -3.10
C TYR A 234 -4.95 -13.20 -1.92
N PRO A 235 -4.38 -13.57 -0.76
CA PRO A 235 -5.17 -13.80 0.45
C PRO A 235 -6.01 -12.56 0.81
N PRO A 236 -7.29 -12.70 1.22
CA PRO A 236 -8.00 -13.96 1.54
C PRO A 236 -8.60 -14.70 0.34
N PHE A 237 -8.62 -14.10 -0.84
CA PHE A 237 -9.43 -14.61 -1.95
C PHE A 237 -8.77 -15.78 -2.67
N ASN A 238 -7.43 -15.85 -2.69
CA ASN A 238 -6.70 -16.89 -3.39
C ASN A 238 -7.09 -18.32 -3.01
N GLY A 239 -7.44 -18.58 -1.74
CA GLY A 239 -7.93 -19.88 -1.31
C GLY A 239 -9.26 -20.26 -1.95
N HIS A 240 -10.20 -19.31 -2.05
CA HIS A 240 -11.47 -19.53 -2.75
C HIS A 240 -11.28 -19.66 -4.27
N THR A 241 -10.36 -18.88 -4.84
CA THR A 241 -10.02 -18.95 -6.26
C THR A 241 -9.40 -20.30 -6.62
N GLY A 242 -8.45 -20.80 -5.81
CA GLY A 242 -7.85 -22.13 -6.01
C GLY A 242 -8.89 -23.24 -5.91
N ALA A 243 -9.75 -23.20 -4.89
CA ALA A 243 -10.84 -24.16 -4.75
C ALA A 243 -11.83 -24.15 -5.92
N PHE A 244 -12.11 -22.97 -6.50
CA PHE A 244 -12.98 -22.84 -7.67
C PHE A 244 -12.32 -23.31 -8.97
N LEU A 245 -11.01 -23.12 -9.10
CA LEU A 245 -10.23 -23.48 -10.30
C LEU A 245 -9.67 -24.91 -10.26
N GLU A 246 -9.92 -25.67 -9.18
CA GLU A 246 -9.38 -27.01 -8.95
C GLU A 246 -7.85 -27.10 -9.11
N TRP A 247 -7.15 -26.04 -8.69
CA TRP A 247 -5.69 -25.95 -8.65
C TRP A 247 -5.23 -25.86 -7.19
#